data_AF-A0A0C6FC76-F1
#
_entry.id   AF-A0A0C6FC76-F1
#
_cell.length_a   1.000
_cell.length_b   1.000
_cell.length_c   1.000
_cell.angle_alpha   90.00
_cell.angle_beta   90.00
_cell.angle_gamma   90.00
#
_symmetry.space_group_name_H-M   'P 1'
#
loop_
_entity.id
_entity.type
_entity.pdbx_description
1 polymer ?
#
loop_
_entity_poly.entity_id
_entity_poly.type
_entity_poly.pdbx_seq_one_letter_code
_entity_poly.pdbx_strand_id
1 'polypeptide(L)'
;MVEKQLRSLGLRFPAAAPPPSPDQIRHPIGRPPAARPGWEEFLVAQKRASDAWPAEAAGRITAARRCYDAGTHEMVSLTTREGWTQLYCRPRRVPAGARSFFASVGAA
;
A
#
# COMPACT_ATOMS: atom_id res chain seq x y z
N MET A 1 18.34 -27.99 -13.49
CA MET A 1 17.75 -29.35 -13.63
C MET A 1 16.23 -29.36 -13.44
N VAL A 2 15.65 -28.46 -12.64
CA VAL A 2 14.19 -28.36 -12.35
C VAL A 2 13.34 -27.89 -13.56
N GLU A 3 13.89 -27.04 -14.43
CA GLU A 3 13.14 -26.45 -15.55
C GLU A 3 12.73 -27.45 -16.65
N LYS A 4 13.51 -28.53 -16.84
CA LYS A 4 13.20 -29.56 -17.85
C LYS A 4 11.98 -30.43 -17.45
N GLN A 5 11.79 -30.69 -16.15
CA GLN A 5 10.65 -31.45 -15.63
C GLN A 5 9.32 -30.67 -15.68
N LEU A 6 9.38 -29.33 -15.59
CA LEU A 6 8.17 -28.50 -15.62
C LEU A 6 7.62 -28.30 -17.04
N ARG A 7 8.49 -28.31 -18.06
CA ARG A 7 8.06 -28.25 -19.48
C ARG A 7 7.38 -29.53 -19.96
N SER A 8 7.74 -30.70 -19.44
CA SER A 8 7.06 -31.97 -19.79
C SER A 8 5.63 -32.07 -19.25
N LEU A 9 5.23 -31.18 -18.34
CA LEU A 9 3.87 -31.11 -17.79
C LEU A 9 2.96 -30.10 -18.53
N GLY A 10 3.40 -29.55 -19.67
CA GLY A 10 2.60 -28.64 -20.49
C GLY A 10 2.41 -27.24 -19.92
N LEU A 11 3.07 -26.93 -18.79
CA LEU A 11 3.00 -25.62 -18.14
C LEU A 11 3.90 -24.62 -18.88
N ARG A 12 3.28 -23.77 -19.69
CA ARG A 12 3.94 -22.59 -20.26
C ARG A 12 4.08 -21.55 -19.16
N PHE A 13 5.31 -21.18 -18.83
CA PHE A 13 5.57 -20.00 -18.00
C PHE A 13 5.05 -18.77 -18.77
N PRO A 14 4.09 -18.00 -18.22
CA PRO A 14 3.79 -16.69 -18.79
C PRO A 14 5.09 -15.89 -18.77
N ALA A 15 5.47 -15.34 -19.92
CA ALA A 15 6.60 -14.43 -20.01
C ALA A 15 6.42 -13.35 -18.94
N ALA A 16 7.46 -13.16 -18.11
CA ALA A 16 7.44 -12.13 -17.08
C ALA A 16 7.03 -10.81 -17.74
N ALA A 17 5.90 -10.25 -17.29
CA ALA A 17 5.44 -8.97 -17.79
C ALA A 17 6.58 -7.94 -17.62
N PRO A 18 6.84 -7.09 -18.64
CA PRO A 18 7.89 -6.09 -18.52
C PRO A 18 7.62 -5.21 -17.28
N PRO A 19 8.68 -4.81 -16.55
CA PRO A 19 8.51 -3.91 -15.42
C PRO A 19 7.81 -2.63 -15.89
N PRO A 20 6.88 -2.07 -15.10
CA PRO A 20 6.21 -0.82 -15.47
C PRO A 20 7.24 0.29 -15.67
N SER A 21 7.14 1.01 -16.81
CA SER A 21 8.07 2.10 -17.13
C SER A 21 8.03 3.21 -16.06
N PRO A 22 9.19 3.75 -15.66
CA PRO A 22 9.30 4.73 -14.56
C PRO A 22 8.61 6.08 -14.83
N ASP A 23 8.28 6.39 -16.08
CA ASP A 23 7.72 7.68 -16.51
C ASP A 23 6.21 7.88 -16.29
N GLN A 24 5.51 6.92 -15.67
CA GLN A 24 4.06 7.04 -15.44
C GLN A 24 3.69 7.76 -14.13
N ILE A 25 4.67 8.21 -13.35
CA ILE A 25 4.40 9.00 -12.14
C ILE A 25 4.25 10.46 -12.56
N ARG A 26 3.03 10.85 -12.96
CA ARG A 26 2.72 12.27 -13.21
C ARG A 26 3.00 13.08 -11.94
N HIS A 27 3.73 14.18 -12.09
CA HIS A 27 3.96 15.13 -11.00
C HIS A 27 2.63 15.79 -10.62
N PRO A 28 2.20 15.70 -9.35
CA PRO A 28 0.93 16.27 -8.92
C PRO A 28 0.93 17.81 -9.01
N ILE A 29 -0.06 18.33 -9.71
CA ILE A 29 -0.36 19.76 -9.85
C ILE A 29 -1.54 20.12 -8.94
N GLY A 30 -1.46 21.28 -8.29
CA GLY A 30 -2.58 21.85 -7.52
C GLY A 30 -2.73 21.34 -6.09
N ARG A 31 -3.98 21.32 -5.60
CA ARG A 31 -4.35 20.89 -4.24
C ARG A 31 -4.54 19.37 -4.17
N PRO A 32 -4.42 18.76 -2.97
CA PRO A 32 -4.78 17.37 -2.77
C PRO A 32 -6.21 17.09 -3.23
N PRO A 33 -6.47 15.92 -3.85
CA PRO A 33 -7.82 15.53 -4.22
C PRO A 33 -8.67 15.28 -2.97
N ALA A 34 -9.98 15.45 -3.11
CA ALA A 34 -10.93 15.05 -2.08
C ALA A 34 -10.74 13.57 -1.70
N ALA A 35 -11.10 13.23 -0.47
CA ALA A 35 -11.12 11.83 -0.06
C ALA A 35 -12.06 11.02 -0.96
N ARG A 36 -11.77 9.72 -1.12
CA ARG A 36 -12.66 8.79 -1.79
C ARG A 36 -14.08 8.87 -1.20
N PRO A 37 -15.13 8.95 -2.04
CA PRO A 37 -16.51 8.98 -1.59
C PRO A 37 -16.86 7.80 -0.66
N GLY A 38 -17.48 8.10 0.48
CA GLY A 38 -17.86 7.14 1.53
C GLY A 38 -16.69 6.66 2.40
N TRP A 39 -15.50 7.24 2.25
CA TRP A 39 -14.29 6.91 3.00
C TRP A 39 -13.66 8.15 3.66
N GLU A 40 -14.38 9.27 3.67
CA GLU A 40 -13.91 10.59 4.13
C GLU A 40 -13.45 10.53 5.59
N GLU A 41 -14.22 9.86 6.45
CA GLU A 41 -13.92 9.71 7.89
C GLU A 41 -12.68 8.84 8.17
N PHE A 42 -12.27 8.01 7.21
CA PHE A 42 -11.13 7.10 7.38
C PHE A 42 -9.82 7.68 6.83
N LEU A 43 -9.84 8.89 6.28
CA LEU A 43 -8.65 9.52 5.71
C LEU A 43 -7.67 9.93 6.81
N VAL A 44 -6.47 9.35 6.77
CA VAL A 44 -5.40 9.63 7.74
C VAL A 44 -4.51 10.77 7.26
N ALA A 45 -4.02 10.65 6.02
CA ALA A 45 -3.03 11.55 5.47
C ALA A 45 -3.05 11.55 3.93
N GLN A 46 -2.49 12.61 3.34
CA GLN A 46 -2.31 12.74 1.89
C GLN A 46 -0.90 13.26 1.61
N LYS A 47 -0.28 12.78 0.54
CA LYS A 47 1.04 13.25 0.08
C LYS A 47 1.17 13.09 -1.43
N ARG A 48 2.21 13.64 -2.02
CA ARG A 48 2.62 13.28 -3.39
C ARG A 48 3.22 11.87 -3.39
N ALA A 49 3.04 11.11 -4.47
CA ALA A 49 3.40 9.68 -4.53
C ALA A 49 4.86 9.42 -4.15
N SER A 50 5.78 10.30 -4.56
CA SER A 50 7.21 10.18 -4.30
C SER A 50 7.71 10.92 -3.06
N ASP A 51 6.86 11.71 -2.40
CA ASP A 51 7.28 12.53 -1.25
C ASP A 51 7.26 11.75 0.06
N ALA A 52 7.92 12.29 1.10
CA ALA A 52 7.72 11.82 2.45
C ALA A 52 6.30 12.17 2.96
N TRP A 53 5.82 11.45 3.98
CA TRP A 53 4.62 11.87 4.69
C TRP A 53 4.88 13.19 5.43
N PRO A 54 3.90 14.13 5.44
CA PRO A 54 4.08 15.41 6.13
C PRO A 54 4.19 15.18 7.64
N ALA A 55 5.04 15.97 8.32
CA ALA A 55 5.32 15.80 9.74
C ALA A 55 4.06 15.93 10.62
N GLU A 56 3.14 16.82 10.25
CA GLU A 56 1.82 17.00 10.88
C GLU A 56 0.92 15.75 10.83
N ALA A 57 1.20 14.80 9.93
CA ALA A 57 0.48 13.55 9.82
C ALA A 57 1.13 12.41 10.60
N ALA A 58 2.38 12.56 11.07
CA ALA A 58 3.15 11.49 11.71
C ALA A 58 2.40 10.88 12.91
N GLY A 59 1.77 11.71 13.74
CA GLY A 59 0.97 11.25 14.88
C GLY A 59 -0.25 10.43 14.46
N ARG A 60 -1.00 10.89 13.45
CA ARG A 60 -2.17 10.19 12.90
C ARG A 60 -1.78 8.87 12.24
N ILE A 61 -0.67 8.85 11.50
CA ILE A 61 -0.13 7.64 10.87
C ILE A 61 0.30 6.64 11.94
N THR A 62 0.94 7.09 13.00
CA THR A 62 1.35 6.24 14.13
C THR A 62 0.14 5.63 14.84
N ALA A 63 -0.92 6.42 15.07
CA ALA A 63 -2.15 5.92 15.66
C ALA A 63 -2.84 4.88 14.76
N ALA A 64 -2.98 5.18 13.46
CA ALA A 64 -3.52 4.25 12.48
C ALA A 64 -2.73 2.93 12.43
N ARG A 65 -1.40 3.02 12.52
CA ARG A 65 -0.52 1.85 12.55
C ARG A 65 -0.76 0.98 13.77
N ARG A 66 -0.95 1.55 14.96
CA ARG A 66 -1.30 0.78 16.18
C ARG A 66 -2.60 0.00 15.99
N CYS A 67 -3.62 0.62 15.38
CA CYS A 67 -4.89 -0.04 15.09
C CYS A 67 -4.73 -1.20 14.07
N TYR A 68 -3.88 -1.01 13.06
CA TYR A 68 -3.52 -2.04 12.10
C TYR A 68 -2.78 -3.21 12.74
N ASP A 69 -1.74 -2.93 13.53
CA ASP A 69 -0.93 -3.95 14.21
C ASP A 69 -1.78 -4.76 15.21
N ALA A 70 -2.76 -4.10 15.86
CA ALA A 70 -3.76 -4.75 16.71
C ALA A 70 -4.79 -5.59 15.95
N GLY A 71 -4.80 -5.53 14.61
CA GLY A 71 -5.71 -6.34 13.79
C GLY A 71 -7.16 -5.84 13.74
N THR A 72 -7.42 -4.66 14.30
CA THR A 72 -8.77 -4.06 14.37
C THR A 72 -9.10 -3.27 13.11
N HIS A 73 -8.07 -2.71 12.46
CA HIS A 73 -8.21 -1.88 11.27
C HIS A 73 -7.37 -2.43 10.12
N GLU A 74 -7.70 -2.02 8.90
CA GLU A 74 -6.85 -2.17 7.74
C GLU A 74 -6.36 -0.79 7.28
N MET A 75 -5.12 -0.76 6.79
CA MET A 75 -4.53 0.43 6.17
C MET A 75 -4.54 0.25 4.66
N VAL A 76 -5.06 1.24 3.96
CA VAL A 76 -5.20 1.22 2.50
C VAL A 76 -4.56 2.49 1.94
N SER A 77 -3.61 2.31 1.03
CA SER A 77 -3.01 3.41 0.27
C SER A 77 -3.60 3.42 -1.13
N LEU A 78 -4.13 4.57 -1.56
CA LEU A 78 -4.63 4.78 -2.90
C LEU A 78 -3.83 5.89 -3.56
N THR A 79 -3.19 5.58 -4.69
CA THR A 79 -2.51 6.59 -5.51
C THR A 79 -3.40 6.97 -6.68
N THR A 80 -3.73 8.25 -6.80
CA THR A 80 -4.55 8.79 -7.90
C THR A 80 -3.73 8.89 -9.18
N ARG A 81 -4.41 8.99 -10.33
CA ARG A 81 -3.76 9.23 -11.64
C ARG A 81 -2.98 10.54 -11.70
N GLU A 82 -3.29 11.47 -10.81
CA GLU A 82 -2.64 12.77 -10.68
C GLU A 82 -1.39 12.72 -9.79
N GLY A 83 -1.02 11.55 -9.26
CA GLY A 83 0.20 11.41 -8.46
C GLY A 83 0.04 11.74 -6.98
N TRP A 84 -1.18 11.84 -6.47
CA TRP A 84 -1.45 11.97 -5.04
C TRP A 84 -1.66 10.61 -4.39
N THR A 85 -1.04 10.37 -3.25
CA THR A 85 -1.27 9.17 -2.43
C THR A 85 -2.07 9.56 -1.19
N GLN A 86 -3.20 8.89 -1.02
CA GLN A 86 -4.09 9.04 0.13
C GLN A 86 -3.98 7.77 0.97
N LEU A 87 -3.77 7.93 2.28
CA LEU A 87 -3.71 6.83 3.24
C LEU A 87 -4.98 6.80 4.07
N TYR A 88 -5.61 5.64 4.12
CA TYR A 88 -6.83 5.39 4.88
C TYR A 88 -6.57 4.36 5.99
N CYS A 89 -7.32 4.49 7.08
CA CYS A 89 -7.38 3.51 8.16
C CYS A 89 -8.84 3.23 8.49
N ARG A 90 -9.34 2.06 8.09
CA ARG A 90 -10.76 1.69 8.25
C ARG A 90 -10.92 0.47 9.16
N PRO A 91 -11.98 0.39 9.97
CA PRO A 91 -12.27 -0.79 10.77
C PRO A 91 -12.45 -2.02 9.88
N ARG A 92 -11.91 -3.16 10.32
CA ARG A 92 -12.18 -4.45 9.66
C ARG A 92 -13.56 -4.95 10.07
N ARG A 93 -14.29 -5.54 9.11
CA ARG A 93 -15.53 -6.28 9.41
C ARG A 93 -15.26 -7.59 10.15
N VAL A 94 -14.11 -8.22 9.86
CA VAL A 94 -13.64 -9.42 10.54
C VAL A 94 -12.25 -9.10 11.08
N PRO A 95 -12.03 -9.10 12.40
CA PRO A 95 -10.71 -8.89 12.98
C PRO A 95 -9.74 -9.92 12.42
N ALA A 96 -8.68 -9.43 11.79
CA ALA A 96 -7.56 -10.28 11.40
C ALA A 96 -6.57 -10.14 12.56
N GLY A 97 -6.46 -11.13 13.44
CA GLY A 97 -5.65 -11.06 14.66
C GLY A 97 -4.25 -10.44 14.45
N ALA A 98 -3.61 -10.00 15.53
CA ALA A 98 -2.43 -9.13 15.50
C ALA A 98 -1.40 -9.52 14.41
N ARG A 99 -0.98 -8.54 13.61
CA ARG A 99 -0.03 -8.72 12.50
C ARG A 99 1.16 -7.80 12.68
N SER A 100 2.35 -8.36 12.89
CA SER A 100 3.60 -7.60 12.80
C SER A 100 3.90 -7.28 11.34
N PHE A 101 3.98 -6.00 11.00
CA PHE A 101 4.23 -5.51 9.63
C PHE A 101 5.63 -5.86 9.10
N PHE A 102 6.59 -6.24 9.97
CA PHE A 102 7.86 -6.86 9.60
C PHE A 102 8.29 -7.81 10.72
N ALA A 103 8.38 -9.10 10.45
CA ALA A 103 9.37 -9.93 11.12
C ALA A 103 10.63 -9.81 10.28
N SER A 104 11.60 -9.01 10.72
CA SER A 104 12.97 -9.13 10.22
C SER A 104 13.44 -10.54 10.53
N VAL A 105 13.44 -11.41 9.53
CA VAL A 105 14.22 -12.64 9.55
C VAL A 105 15.67 -12.21 9.47
N GLY A 106 16.37 -12.24 10.61
CA GLY A 106 17.83 -12.11 10.64
C GLY A 106 18.35 -11.17 11.72
N ALA A 107 18.58 -11.72 12.91
CA ALA A 107 19.85 -11.60 13.62
C ALA A 107 19.83 -12.71 14.70
N ALA A 108 20.48 -13.82 14.38
CA ALA A 108 20.94 -14.80 15.35
C ALA A 108 22.19 -14.25 16.04
#